data_AF-A0A3D0MYM5-F1
#
_entry.id   AF-A0A3D0MYM5-F1
#
_cell.length_a   1.000
_cell.length_b   1.000
_cell.length_c   1.000
_cell.angle_alpha   90.00
_cell.angle_beta   90.00
_cell.angle_gamma   90.00
#
_symmetry.space_group_name_H-M   'P 1'
#
loop_
_entity.id
_entity.type
_entity.pdbx_description
1 polymer ?
#
loop_
_entity_poly.entity_id
_entity_poly.type
_entity_poly.pdbx_seq_one_letter_code
_entity_poly.pdbx_strand_id
1 'polypeptide(L)'
;MKPVLDFLKKHKNYIENPYVILFYYKILIYTDQENISNYNNLKNLYFELLNRLNKTTINNIFAVLHSYINEKILEGDKKFLKDKGELFSNVLFQNNISLNINFVLIFLSVETFLQLKDFNKAEKIIEKFSASLPVNLKKDSINLCNAAIHFYKNEFGKTLELLSRIRSNEYFFNMKIKDFQLLIYIQTKSWENALSLIKTYKVFLKKNSKLADSYKLPPLNFCKACEYLIKMEVQYNSNLELKFVKLIKNNKYIAYKWWLEKKFKELNNNDKKNNKFIRK
;
A
#
# COMPACT_ATOMS: atom_id res chain seq x y z
N MET A 1 11.46 -26.84 5.10
CA MET A 1 10.89 -26.25 6.34
C MET A 1 10.29 -27.29 7.28
N LYS A 2 9.54 -28.30 6.77
CA LYS A 2 8.93 -29.37 7.59
C LYS A 2 9.90 -30.09 8.57
N PRO A 3 11.14 -30.46 8.18
CA PRO A 3 12.08 -31.11 9.11
C PRO A 3 12.48 -30.24 10.30
N VAL A 4 12.58 -28.91 10.12
CA VAL A 4 12.92 -27.96 11.18
C VAL A 4 11.75 -27.78 12.14
N LEU A 5 10.52 -27.71 11.63
CA LEU A 5 9.32 -27.63 12.46
C LEU A 5 9.11 -28.92 13.27
N ASP A 6 9.34 -30.08 12.66
CA ASP A 6 9.23 -31.37 13.35
C ASP A 6 10.35 -31.55 14.39
N PHE A 7 11.56 -31.06 14.10
CA PHE A 7 12.66 -31.02 15.06
C PHE A 7 12.33 -30.15 16.27
N LEU A 8 11.84 -28.92 16.06
CA LEU A 8 11.49 -28.00 17.14
C LEU A 8 10.32 -28.54 17.99
N LYS A 9 9.30 -29.13 17.37
CA LYS A 9 8.18 -29.78 18.09
C LYS A 9 8.64 -30.94 18.99
N LYS A 10 9.70 -31.67 18.58
CA LYS A 10 10.28 -32.78 19.34
C LYS A 10 11.24 -32.35 20.45
N HIS A 11 11.82 -31.15 20.37
CA HIS A 11 12.80 -30.66 21.35
C HIS A 11 12.31 -29.37 22.03
N LYS A 12 11.31 -29.52 22.91
CA LYS A 12 10.64 -28.41 23.62
C LYS A 12 11.58 -27.51 24.43
N ASN A 13 12.71 -28.03 24.87
CA ASN A 13 13.70 -27.28 25.66
C ASN A 13 14.31 -26.09 24.88
N TYR A 14 14.34 -26.15 23.53
CA TYR A 14 14.75 -25.01 22.70
C TYR A 14 13.63 -23.97 22.51
N ILE A 15 12.37 -24.32 22.81
CA ILE A 15 11.20 -23.44 22.72
C ILE A 15 11.15 -22.46 23.90
N GLU A 16 12.09 -22.52 24.85
CA GLU A 16 12.22 -21.51 25.91
C GLU A 16 13.08 -20.30 25.47
N ASN A 17 13.86 -20.44 24.40
CA ASN A 17 14.68 -19.35 23.90
C ASN A 17 13.82 -18.42 23.01
N PRO A 18 13.63 -17.14 23.40
CA PRO A 18 12.74 -16.23 22.67
C PRO A 18 13.18 -15.97 21.22
N TYR A 19 14.47 -16.09 20.90
CA TYR A 19 14.96 -16.00 19.52
C TYR A 19 14.55 -17.20 18.68
N VAL A 20 14.59 -18.42 19.25
CA VAL A 20 14.15 -19.65 18.56
C VAL A 20 12.65 -19.58 18.29
N ILE A 21 11.86 -19.12 19.26
CA ILE A 21 10.41 -18.91 19.10
C ILE A 21 10.11 -17.86 18.01
N LEU A 22 10.89 -16.77 17.96
CA LEU A 22 10.74 -15.73 16.94
C LEU A 22 10.93 -16.28 15.52
N PHE A 23 11.98 -17.08 15.30
CA PHE A 23 12.21 -17.73 14.01
C PHE A 23 11.21 -18.86 13.72
N TYR A 24 10.72 -19.54 14.75
CA TYR A 24 9.65 -20.53 14.62
C TYR A 24 8.36 -19.91 14.09
N TYR A 25 7.86 -18.82 14.70
CA TYR A 25 6.67 -18.14 14.19
C TYR A 25 6.87 -17.51 12.81
N LYS A 26 8.08 -17.01 12.51
CA LYS A 26 8.43 -16.59 11.15
C LYS A 26 8.21 -17.72 10.14
N ILE A 27 8.67 -18.94 10.44
CA ILE A 27 8.47 -20.10 9.56
C ILE A 27 6.98 -20.43 9.46
N LEU A 28 6.25 -20.42 10.58
CA LEU A 28 4.83 -20.72 10.60
C LEU A 28 4.00 -19.76 9.73
N ILE A 29 4.33 -18.47 9.72
CA ILE A 29 3.67 -17.50 8.82
C ILE A 29 3.82 -17.90 7.35
N TYR A 30 4.94 -18.50 6.94
CA TYR A 30 5.13 -18.97 5.56
C TYR A 30 4.44 -20.30 5.27
N THR A 31 4.24 -21.17 6.28
CA THR A 31 3.66 -22.51 6.09
C THR A 31 2.17 -22.58 6.40
N ASP A 32 1.62 -21.62 7.15
CA ASP A 32 0.22 -21.56 7.61
C ASP A 32 -0.24 -20.09 7.65
N GLN A 33 -0.40 -19.50 6.45
CA GLN A 33 -0.74 -18.08 6.26
C GLN A 33 -2.15 -17.71 6.73
N GLU A 34 -3.07 -18.67 6.82
CA GLU A 34 -4.45 -18.45 7.23
C GLU A 34 -4.58 -18.31 8.74
N ASN A 35 -3.63 -18.85 9.51
CA ASN A 35 -3.65 -18.81 10.95
C ASN A 35 -3.11 -17.48 11.49
N ILE A 36 -4.02 -16.54 11.71
CA ILE A 36 -3.75 -15.20 12.25
C ILE A 36 -3.08 -15.26 13.64
N SER A 37 -3.25 -16.34 14.40
CA SER A 37 -2.59 -16.52 15.70
C SER A 37 -1.06 -16.52 15.56
N ASN A 38 -0.53 -17.17 14.52
CA ASN A 38 0.92 -17.19 14.26
C ASN A 38 1.47 -15.78 13.99
N TYR A 39 0.70 -14.96 13.26
CA TYR A 39 1.03 -13.56 13.03
C TYR A 39 1.03 -12.75 14.34
N ASN A 40 -0.03 -12.87 15.14
CA ASN A 40 -0.15 -12.14 16.40
C ASN A 40 0.97 -12.50 17.38
N ASN A 41 1.30 -13.78 17.48
CA ASN A 41 2.39 -14.26 18.33
C ASN A 41 3.75 -13.72 17.85
N LEU A 42 4.01 -13.73 16.53
CA LEU A 42 5.24 -13.13 15.99
C LEU A 42 5.30 -11.63 16.27
N LYS A 43 4.20 -10.90 16.05
CA LYS A 43 4.11 -9.45 16.24
C LYS A 43 4.40 -9.08 17.69
N ASN A 44 3.72 -9.74 18.64
CA ASN A 44 3.87 -9.46 20.06
C ASN A 44 5.30 -9.76 20.54
N LEU A 45 5.85 -10.92 20.18
CA LEU A 45 7.21 -11.31 20.55
C LEU A 45 8.26 -10.40 19.90
N TYR A 46 8.03 -9.96 18.66
CA TYR A 46 8.90 -9.01 17.97
C TYR A 46 8.97 -7.68 18.71
N PHE A 47 7.84 -7.14 19.16
CA PHE A 47 7.81 -5.88 19.91
C PHE A 47 8.38 -6.02 21.33
N GLU A 48 8.13 -7.14 22.00
CA GLU A 48 8.72 -7.44 23.32
C GLU A 48 10.25 -7.47 23.25
N LEU A 49 10.80 -8.10 22.22
CA LEU A 49 12.24 -8.28 22.07
C LEU A 49 12.93 -7.12 21.35
N LEU A 50 12.20 -6.15 20.81
CA LEU A 50 12.68 -5.21 19.80
C LEU A 50 14.01 -4.52 20.17
N ASN A 51 14.15 -4.07 21.42
CA ASN A 51 15.35 -3.40 21.94
C ASN A 51 16.56 -4.33 22.17
N ARG A 52 16.35 -5.65 22.16
CA ARG A 52 17.37 -6.70 22.36
C ARG A 52 17.76 -7.39 21.05
N LEU A 53 17.05 -7.11 19.95
CA LEU A 53 17.34 -7.69 18.65
C LEU A 53 18.46 -6.90 17.95
N ASN A 54 19.35 -7.62 17.28
CA ASN A 54 20.29 -6.97 16.37
C ASN A 54 19.56 -6.42 15.13
N LYS A 55 20.19 -5.46 14.45
CA LYS A 55 19.67 -4.80 13.25
C LYS A 55 19.20 -5.79 12.17
N THR A 56 19.96 -6.86 11.93
CA THR A 56 19.63 -7.85 10.90
C THR A 56 18.34 -8.59 11.22
N THR A 57 18.17 -9.04 12.46
CA THR A 57 16.95 -9.70 12.93
C THR A 57 15.76 -8.75 12.87
N ILE A 58 15.94 -7.49 13.28
CA ILE A 58 14.89 -6.46 13.18
C ILE A 58 14.40 -6.34 11.75
N ASN A 59 15.29 -6.10 10.79
CA ASN A 59 14.93 -5.93 9.38
C ASN A 59 14.24 -7.18 8.82
N ASN A 60 14.74 -8.38 9.17
CA ASN A 60 14.19 -9.64 8.70
C ASN A 60 12.76 -9.90 9.20
N ILE A 61 12.50 -9.68 10.49
CA ILE A 61 11.16 -9.89 11.05
C ILE A 61 10.21 -8.78 10.61
N PHE A 62 10.68 -7.53 10.54
CA PHE A 62 9.92 -6.43 9.97
C PHE A 62 9.44 -6.75 8.55
N ALA A 63 10.32 -7.26 7.69
CA ALA A 63 9.96 -7.60 6.32
C ALA A 63 8.87 -8.70 6.26
N VAL A 64 8.93 -9.69 7.15
CA VAL A 64 7.92 -10.77 7.25
C VAL A 64 6.58 -10.20 7.69
N LEU A 65 6.55 -9.45 8.79
CA LEU A 65 5.33 -8.84 9.33
C LEU A 65 4.72 -7.86 8.33
N HIS A 66 5.53 -6.98 7.72
CA HIS A 66 5.07 -6.03 6.72
C HIS A 66 4.50 -6.73 5.48
N SER A 67 5.11 -7.83 5.02
CA SER A 67 4.60 -8.62 3.90
C SER A 67 3.25 -9.25 4.21
N TYR A 68 3.11 -9.89 5.39
CA TYR A 68 1.86 -10.49 5.83
C TYR A 68 0.74 -9.44 5.95
N ILE A 69 1.02 -8.31 6.60
CA ILE A 69 0.09 -7.19 6.74
C ILE A 69 -0.37 -6.69 5.36
N ASN A 70 0.55 -6.51 4.41
CA ASN A 70 0.20 -6.05 3.07
C ASN A 70 -0.71 -7.04 2.35
N GLU A 71 -0.45 -8.35 2.48
CA GLU A 71 -1.31 -9.39 1.90
C GLU A 71 -2.74 -9.30 2.46
N LYS A 72 -2.89 -9.17 3.79
CA LYS A 72 -4.21 -9.02 4.43
C LYS A 72 -4.94 -7.74 4.05
N ILE A 73 -4.21 -6.63 3.89
CA ILE A 73 -4.80 -5.38 3.38
C ILE A 73 -5.30 -5.56 1.94
N LEU A 74 -4.57 -6.28 1.09
CA LEU A 74 -4.98 -6.58 -0.30
C LEU A 74 -6.21 -7.51 -0.36
N GLU A 75 -6.34 -8.42 0.60
CA GLU A 75 -7.54 -9.25 0.82
C GLU A 75 -8.76 -8.42 1.26
N GLY A 76 -8.53 -7.17 1.70
CA GLY A 76 -9.58 -6.23 2.08
C GLY A 76 -9.78 -6.08 3.58
N ASP A 77 -8.94 -6.73 4.42
CA ASP A 77 -9.02 -6.58 5.86
C ASP A 77 -8.35 -5.27 6.31
N LYS A 78 -9.18 -4.22 6.41
CA LYS A 78 -8.75 -2.87 6.79
C LYS A 78 -8.23 -2.79 8.24
N LYS A 79 -8.48 -3.80 9.08
CA LYS A 79 -7.96 -3.81 10.46
C LYS A 79 -6.43 -3.81 10.46
N PHE A 80 -5.82 -4.52 9.51
CA PHE A 80 -4.36 -4.60 9.35
C PHE A 80 -3.71 -3.26 8.95
N LEU A 81 -4.48 -2.26 8.51
CA LEU A 81 -3.93 -0.92 8.29
C LEU A 81 -3.45 -0.29 9.61
N LYS A 82 -4.14 -0.55 10.73
CA LYS A 82 -3.70 -0.09 12.06
C LYS A 82 -2.40 -0.79 12.47
N ASP A 83 -2.34 -2.11 12.29
CA ASP A 83 -1.14 -2.90 12.55
C ASP A 83 0.05 -2.44 11.70
N LYS A 84 -0.19 -2.03 10.44
CA LYS A 84 0.83 -1.42 9.59
C LYS A 84 1.37 -0.12 10.19
N GLY A 85 0.48 0.75 10.67
CA GLY A 85 0.85 2.01 11.33
C GLY A 85 1.60 1.79 12.64
N GLU A 86 1.20 0.78 13.43
CA GLU A 86 1.90 0.36 14.65
C GLU A 86 3.32 -0.15 14.33
N LEU A 87 3.44 -1.03 13.34
CA LEU A 87 4.73 -1.57 12.89
C LEU A 87 5.68 -0.45 12.43
N PHE A 88 5.20 0.49 11.61
CA PHE A 88 5.99 1.65 11.23
C PHE A 88 6.31 2.56 12.41
N SER A 89 5.37 2.79 13.32
CA SER A 89 5.59 3.70 14.46
C SER A 89 6.72 3.19 15.35
N ASN A 90 6.68 1.90 15.71
CA ASN A 90 7.69 1.29 16.56
C ASN A 90 9.08 1.36 15.93
N VAL A 91 9.17 1.12 14.62
CA VAL A 91 10.47 1.00 13.98
C VAL A 91 11.05 2.34 13.53
N LEU A 92 10.21 3.28 13.09
CA LEU A 92 10.67 4.59 12.60
C LEU A 92 10.88 5.61 13.73
N PHE A 93 10.17 5.52 14.84
CA PHE A 93 10.26 6.52 15.92
C PHE A 93 11.08 6.07 17.12
N GLN A 94 11.39 4.79 17.28
CA GLN A 94 12.31 4.36 18.34
C GLN A 94 13.77 4.66 17.93
N ASN A 95 14.46 5.42 18.76
CA ASN A 95 15.76 6.03 18.45
C ASN A 95 16.92 5.04 18.24
N ASN A 96 16.72 3.76 18.57
CA ASN A 96 17.79 2.74 18.56
C ASN A 96 17.71 1.76 17.37
N ILE A 97 16.73 1.93 16.48
CA ILE A 97 16.49 0.96 15.39
C ILE A 97 16.96 1.53 14.06
N SER A 98 18.16 1.14 13.65
CA SER A 98 18.66 1.44 12.31
C SER A 98 18.05 0.43 11.32
N LEU A 99 16.89 0.74 10.74
CA LEU A 99 16.44 0.03 9.54
C LEU A 99 17.31 0.39 8.33
N ASN A 100 17.32 -0.48 7.33
CA ASN A 100 17.77 -0.08 5.99
C ASN A 100 16.67 0.77 5.32
N ILE A 101 16.53 2.00 5.81
CA ILE A 101 15.50 2.94 5.37
C ILE A 101 15.89 3.45 3.98
N ASN A 102 15.06 3.12 3.00
CA ASN A 102 15.11 3.70 1.68
C ASN A 102 13.88 4.58 1.45
N PHE A 103 13.89 5.32 0.34
CA PHE A 103 12.78 6.20 -0.01
C PHE A 103 11.44 5.46 -0.13
N VAL A 104 11.42 4.26 -0.71
CA VAL A 104 10.17 3.49 -0.87
C VAL A 104 9.54 3.22 0.49
N LEU A 105 10.33 2.82 1.49
CA LEU A 105 9.83 2.57 2.83
C LEU A 105 9.28 3.86 3.49
N ILE A 106 10.00 4.98 3.32
CA ILE A 106 9.55 6.30 3.80
C ILE A 106 8.20 6.64 3.18
N PHE A 107 8.07 6.57 1.85
CA PHE A 107 6.83 6.88 1.17
C PHE A 107 5.68 5.96 1.61
N LEU A 108 5.92 4.65 1.73
CA LEU A 108 4.90 3.70 2.19
C LEU A 108 4.43 3.98 3.62
N SER A 109 5.35 4.41 4.50
CA SER A 109 5.00 4.80 5.86
C SER A 109 4.16 6.08 5.89
N VAL A 110 4.54 7.12 5.13
CA VAL A 110 3.76 8.36 4.94
C VAL A 110 2.36 8.02 4.44
N GLU A 111 2.26 7.25 3.35
CA GLU A 111 0.97 6.84 2.76
C GLU A 111 0.11 6.03 3.75
N THR A 112 0.72 5.22 4.61
CA THR A 112 -0.01 4.47 5.66
C THR A 112 -0.64 5.41 6.68
N PHE A 113 0.12 6.39 7.20
CA PHE A 113 -0.42 7.33 8.19
C PHE A 113 -1.46 8.28 7.58
N LEU A 114 -1.32 8.65 6.30
CA LEU A 114 -2.34 9.39 5.57
C LEU A 114 -3.66 8.61 5.45
N GLN A 115 -3.60 7.31 5.15
CA GLN A 115 -4.81 6.46 5.14
C GLN A 115 -5.44 6.31 6.54
N LEU A 116 -4.62 6.33 7.59
CA LEU A 116 -5.07 6.38 8.99
C LEU A 116 -5.54 7.78 9.44
N LYS A 117 -5.47 8.78 8.56
CA LYS A 117 -5.76 10.20 8.83
C LYS A 117 -4.87 10.85 9.90
N ASP A 118 -3.67 10.31 10.12
CA ASP A 118 -2.66 10.86 11.02
C ASP A 118 -1.64 11.69 10.23
N PHE A 119 -2.04 12.92 9.88
CA PHE A 119 -1.21 13.84 9.10
C PHE A 119 0.06 14.26 9.85
N ASN A 120 -0.02 14.40 11.18
CA ASN A 120 1.10 14.80 12.02
C ASN A 120 2.23 13.76 11.97
N LYS A 121 1.91 12.45 12.05
CA LYS A 121 2.93 11.41 11.89
C LYS A 121 3.49 11.36 10.48
N ALA A 122 2.66 11.58 9.46
CA ALA A 122 3.11 11.62 8.07
C ALA A 122 4.15 12.75 7.85
N GLU A 123 3.89 13.95 8.37
CA GLU A 123 4.80 15.11 8.29
C GLU A 123 6.11 14.85 9.07
N LYS A 124 6.02 14.33 10.30
CA LYS A 124 7.20 13.98 11.13
C LYS A 124 8.14 12.96 10.47
N ILE A 125 7.60 12.03 9.67
CA ILE A 125 8.43 11.06 8.93
C ILE A 125 9.27 11.76 7.87
N ILE A 126 8.68 12.70 7.14
CA ILE A 126 9.39 13.47 6.11
C ILE A 126 10.50 14.28 6.77
N GLU A 127 10.21 14.97 7.86
CA GLU A 127 11.19 15.73 8.64
C GLU A 127 12.35 14.85 9.11
N LYS A 128 12.03 13.71 9.74
CA LYS A 128 13.03 12.81 10.34
C LYS A 128 13.95 12.17 9.30
N PHE A 129 13.43 11.75 8.15
CA PHE A 129 14.19 10.91 7.21
C PHE A 129 14.63 11.62 5.93
N SER A 130 14.09 12.80 5.60
CA SER A 130 14.51 13.55 4.42
C SER A 130 16.01 13.87 4.41
N ALA A 131 16.62 14.10 5.58
CA ALA A 131 18.05 14.36 5.70
C ALA A 131 18.92 13.14 5.36
N SER A 132 18.44 11.93 5.63
CA SER A 132 19.16 10.67 5.40
C SER A 132 19.07 10.14 3.96
N LEU A 133 18.26 10.77 3.10
CA LEU A 133 18.08 10.33 1.73
C LEU A 133 19.30 10.69 0.86
N PRO A 134 19.64 9.84 -0.13
CA PRO A 134 20.63 10.18 -1.15
C PRO A 134 20.33 11.52 -1.80
N VAL A 135 21.36 12.35 -2.01
CA VAL A 135 21.21 13.73 -2.52
C VAL A 135 20.43 13.79 -3.83
N ASN A 136 20.66 12.81 -4.72
CA ASN A 136 20.00 12.69 -6.02
C ASN A 136 18.50 12.36 -5.92
N LEU A 137 18.03 11.74 -4.83
CA LEU A 137 16.63 11.37 -4.65
C LEU A 137 15.89 12.30 -3.69
N LYS A 138 16.61 12.96 -2.77
CA LYS A 138 16.05 13.74 -1.67
C LYS A 138 14.94 14.70 -2.09
N LYS A 139 15.20 15.57 -3.08
CA LYS A 139 14.22 16.58 -3.52
C LYS A 139 12.94 15.96 -4.09
N ASP A 140 13.11 14.96 -4.94
CA ASP A 140 11.99 14.27 -5.60
C ASP A 140 11.18 13.45 -4.59
N SER A 141 11.86 12.79 -3.65
CA SER A 141 11.25 12.05 -2.55
C SER A 141 10.38 12.94 -1.67
N ILE A 142 10.89 14.12 -1.28
CA ILE A 142 10.15 15.10 -0.49
C ILE A 142 8.93 15.61 -1.28
N ASN A 143 9.11 15.97 -2.55
CA ASN A 143 8.01 16.40 -3.42
C ASN A 143 6.92 15.34 -3.52
N LEU A 144 7.28 14.06 -3.69
CA LEU A 144 6.31 12.98 -3.79
C LEU A 144 5.55 12.74 -2.47
N CYS A 145 6.24 12.81 -1.32
CA CYS A 145 5.57 12.67 -0.02
C CYS A 145 4.63 13.85 0.26
N ASN A 146 5.06 15.08 -0.03
CA ASN A 146 4.21 16.27 0.12
C ASN A 146 3.02 16.23 -0.84
N ALA A 147 3.23 15.80 -2.09
CA ALA A 147 2.15 15.61 -3.06
C ALA A 147 1.07 14.66 -2.52
N ALA A 148 1.49 13.56 -1.86
CA ALA A 148 0.58 12.66 -1.18
C ALA A 148 -0.17 13.36 -0.02
N ILE A 149 0.50 14.10 0.85
CA ILE A 149 -0.15 14.85 1.94
C ILE A 149 -1.25 15.77 1.38
N HIS A 150 -0.92 16.59 0.38
CA HIS A 150 -1.87 17.51 -0.26
C HIS A 150 -3.02 16.75 -0.94
N PHE A 151 -2.76 15.59 -1.53
CA PHE A 151 -3.81 14.76 -2.14
C PHE A 151 -4.83 14.30 -1.10
N TYR A 152 -4.37 13.81 0.07
CA TYR A 152 -5.27 13.39 1.15
C TYR A 152 -5.99 14.57 1.83
N LYS A 153 -5.46 15.80 1.71
CA LYS A 153 -6.14 17.06 2.07
C LYS A 153 -7.12 17.55 0.99
N ASN A 154 -7.25 16.84 -0.14
CA ASN A 154 -8.03 17.22 -1.33
C ASN A 154 -7.53 18.48 -2.06
N GLU A 155 -6.26 18.82 -1.91
CA GLU A 155 -5.62 19.99 -2.53
C GLU A 155 -4.99 19.61 -3.88
N PHE A 156 -5.83 19.21 -4.85
CA PHE A 156 -5.37 18.55 -6.09
C PHE A 156 -4.46 19.41 -6.96
N GLY A 157 -4.70 20.72 -7.04
CA GLY A 157 -3.83 21.63 -7.77
C GLY A 157 -2.41 21.62 -7.21
N LYS A 158 -2.28 21.64 -5.88
CA LYS A 158 -0.99 21.59 -5.20
C LYS A 158 -0.31 20.23 -5.36
N THR A 159 -1.09 19.15 -5.34
CA THR A 159 -0.57 17.82 -5.68
C THR A 159 0.04 17.80 -7.07
N LEU A 160 -0.67 18.28 -8.10
CA LEU A 160 -0.16 18.29 -9.48
C LEU A 160 1.09 19.17 -9.63
N GLU A 161 1.13 20.34 -8.99
CA GLU A 161 2.31 21.22 -8.95
C GLU A 161 3.54 20.52 -8.36
N LEU A 162 3.37 19.75 -7.28
CA LEU A 162 4.48 19.03 -6.66
C LEU A 162 4.91 17.83 -7.50
N LEU A 163 3.97 17.10 -8.11
CA LEU A 163 4.29 15.97 -8.98
C LEU A 163 5.05 16.41 -10.23
N SER A 164 4.74 17.58 -10.81
CA SER A 164 5.46 18.10 -11.99
C SER A 164 6.90 18.52 -11.71
N ARG A 165 7.28 18.68 -10.45
CA ARG A 165 8.65 19.02 -10.02
C ARG A 165 9.57 17.81 -9.91
N ILE A 166 9.02 16.60 -9.92
CA ILE A 166 9.79 15.36 -9.81
C ILE A 166 10.51 15.09 -11.13
N ARG A 167 11.83 14.91 -11.09
CA ARG A 167 12.67 14.68 -12.28
C ARG A 167 13.24 13.26 -12.36
N SER A 168 13.06 12.45 -11.32
CA SER A 168 13.55 11.09 -11.24
C SER A 168 12.93 10.21 -12.31
N ASN A 169 13.79 9.49 -13.03
CA ASN A 169 13.39 8.49 -14.01
C ASN A 169 13.18 7.11 -13.36
N GLU A 170 13.36 6.99 -12.05
CA GLU A 170 13.14 5.72 -11.36
C GLU A 170 11.68 5.28 -11.48
N TYR A 171 11.52 3.96 -11.65
CA TYR A 171 10.23 3.36 -11.95
C TYR A 171 9.15 3.67 -10.89
N PHE A 172 9.54 3.68 -9.61
CA PHE A 172 8.62 3.93 -8.50
C PHE A 172 8.00 5.34 -8.55
N PHE A 173 8.80 6.37 -8.84
CA PHE A 173 8.30 7.75 -9.00
C PHE A 173 7.34 7.85 -10.17
N ASN A 174 7.73 7.29 -11.33
CA ASN A 174 6.91 7.29 -12.53
C ASN A 174 5.53 6.63 -12.31
N MET A 175 5.49 5.52 -11.56
CA MET A 175 4.23 4.89 -11.16
C MET A 175 3.40 5.81 -10.27
N LYS A 176 3.98 6.31 -9.17
CA LYS A 176 3.23 7.10 -8.18
C LYS A 176 2.72 8.42 -8.75
N ILE A 177 3.47 9.07 -9.64
CA ILE A 177 2.99 10.25 -10.39
C ILE A 177 1.73 9.90 -11.18
N LYS A 178 1.76 8.81 -11.95
CA LYS A 178 0.62 8.38 -12.78
C LYS A 178 -0.57 7.94 -11.93
N ASP A 179 -0.31 7.29 -10.81
CA ASP A 179 -1.35 6.90 -9.85
C ASP A 179 -2.10 8.13 -9.33
N PHE A 180 -1.38 9.12 -8.79
CA PHE A 180 -2.01 10.33 -8.26
C PHE A 180 -2.67 11.17 -9.35
N GLN A 181 -2.06 11.33 -10.51
CA GLN A 181 -2.67 12.03 -11.64
C GLN A 181 -4.00 11.36 -12.04
N LEU A 182 -4.03 10.03 -12.14
CA LEU A 182 -5.25 9.30 -12.49
C LEU A 182 -6.33 9.43 -11.42
N LEU A 183 -5.96 9.30 -10.14
CA LEU A 183 -6.88 9.54 -9.02
C LEU A 183 -7.46 10.95 -9.07
N ILE A 184 -6.64 11.97 -9.35
CA ILE A 184 -7.08 13.36 -9.45
C ILE A 184 -8.01 13.55 -10.64
N TYR A 185 -7.63 13.11 -11.84
CA TYR A 185 -8.47 13.27 -13.03
C TYR A 185 -9.84 12.61 -12.88
N ILE A 186 -9.93 11.49 -12.15
CA ILE A 186 -11.22 10.87 -11.87
C ILE A 186 -12.01 11.70 -10.85
N GLN A 187 -11.37 12.22 -9.80
CA GLN A 187 -12.04 13.06 -8.80
C GLN A 187 -12.54 14.38 -9.36
N THR A 188 -11.80 14.98 -10.29
CA THR A 188 -12.15 16.24 -10.97
C THR A 188 -12.98 16.03 -12.23
N LYS A 189 -13.43 14.80 -12.51
CA LYS A 189 -14.21 14.43 -13.70
C LYS A 189 -13.55 14.80 -15.04
N SER A 190 -12.22 14.85 -15.07
CA SER A 190 -11.41 15.10 -16.27
C SER A 190 -11.24 13.80 -17.07
N TRP A 191 -12.33 13.28 -17.62
CA TRP A 191 -12.41 11.94 -18.20
C TRP A 191 -11.47 11.69 -19.38
N GLU A 192 -11.35 12.66 -20.29
CA GLU A 192 -10.45 12.55 -21.44
C GLU A 192 -9.00 12.42 -21.00
N ASN A 193 -8.57 13.26 -20.05
CA ASN A 193 -7.24 13.21 -19.46
C ASN A 193 -7.00 11.87 -18.75
N ALA A 194 -7.99 11.37 -18.00
CA ALA A 194 -7.91 10.07 -17.34
C ALA A 194 -7.76 8.92 -18.35
N LEU A 195 -8.57 8.88 -19.39
CA LEU A 195 -8.52 7.83 -20.42
C LEU A 195 -7.20 7.86 -21.23
N SER A 196 -6.74 9.06 -21.59
CA SER A 196 -5.44 9.25 -22.24
C SER A 196 -4.28 8.78 -21.35
N LEU A 197 -4.31 9.14 -20.07
CA LEU A 197 -3.33 8.69 -19.08
C LEU A 197 -3.37 7.17 -18.92
N ILE A 198 -4.55 6.55 -18.82
CA ILE A 198 -4.69 5.09 -18.71
C ILE A 198 -4.04 4.38 -19.91
N LYS A 199 -4.25 4.87 -21.14
CA LYS A 199 -3.64 4.29 -22.35
C LYS A 199 -2.12 4.32 -22.25
N THR A 200 -1.54 5.47 -21.93
CA THR A 200 -0.08 5.62 -21.83
C THR A 200 0.50 4.86 -20.63
N TYR A 201 -0.22 4.81 -19.50
CA TYR A 201 0.21 4.10 -18.31
C TYR A 201 0.27 2.58 -18.54
N LYS A 202 -0.76 1.99 -19.19
CA LYS A 202 -0.73 0.56 -19.58
C LYS A 202 0.45 0.23 -20.50
N VAL A 203 0.77 1.10 -21.47
CA VAL A 203 1.93 0.91 -22.35
C VAL A 203 3.24 0.95 -21.56
N PHE A 204 3.39 1.93 -20.66
CA PHE A 204 4.54 2.02 -19.76
C PHE A 204 4.71 0.75 -18.91
N LEU A 205 3.63 0.24 -18.31
CA LEU A 205 3.68 -0.98 -17.47
C LEU A 205 4.07 -2.22 -18.27
N LYS A 206 3.60 -2.34 -19.53
CA LYS A 206 3.94 -3.48 -20.41
C LYS A 206 5.38 -3.44 -20.92
N LYS A 207 5.90 -2.25 -21.26
CA LYS A 207 7.26 -2.09 -21.83
C LYS A 207 8.37 -2.44 -20.85
N ASN A 208 8.14 -2.30 -19.55
CA ASN A 208 9.15 -2.56 -18.53
C ASN A 208 9.18 -4.06 -18.14
N SER A 209 9.52 -4.93 -19.10
CA SER A 209 9.50 -6.40 -18.94
C SER A 209 10.33 -6.91 -17.76
N LYS A 210 11.42 -6.20 -17.40
CA LYS A 210 12.32 -6.53 -16.28
C LYS A 210 11.68 -6.52 -14.88
N LEU A 211 10.51 -5.93 -14.72
CA LEU A 211 9.83 -5.90 -13.42
C LEU A 211 9.04 -7.17 -13.17
N ALA A 212 9.02 -7.63 -11.92
CA ALA A 212 8.15 -8.74 -11.53
C ALA A 212 6.67 -8.36 -11.66
N ASP A 213 5.82 -9.35 -11.95
CA ASP A 213 4.39 -9.14 -12.13
C ASP A 213 3.70 -8.61 -10.88
N SER A 214 4.24 -8.88 -9.70
CA SER A 214 3.80 -8.32 -8.43
C SER A 214 3.82 -6.78 -8.40
N TYR A 215 4.67 -6.13 -9.19
CA TYR A 215 4.73 -4.67 -9.33
C TYR A 215 3.86 -4.14 -10.48
N LYS A 216 3.65 -4.94 -11.54
CA LYS A 216 2.90 -4.52 -12.75
C LYS A 216 1.40 -4.76 -12.65
N LEU A 217 0.99 -5.88 -12.06
CA LEU A 217 -0.41 -6.29 -12.00
C LEU A 217 -1.29 -5.33 -11.20
N PRO A 218 -0.87 -4.85 -9.99
CA PRO A 218 -1.67 -3.89 -9.23
C PRO A 218 -2.04 -2.61 -10.01
N PRO A 219 -1.10 -1.86 -10.62
CA PRO A 219 -1.44 -0.66 -11.39
C PRO A 219 -2.18 -0.98 -12.70
N LEU A 220 -1.92 -2.12 -13.35
CA LEU A 220 -2.67 -2.55 -14.55
C LEU A 220 -4.14 -2.80 -14.23
N ASN A 221 -4.43 -3.50 -13.13
CA ASN A 221 -5.79 -3.77 -12.69
C ASN A 221 -6.48 -2.50 -12.19
N PHE A 222 -5.73 -1.60 -11.53
CA PHE A 222 -6.23 -0.27 -11.17
C PHE A 222 -6.66 0.53 -12.41
N CYS A 223 -5.85 0.55 -13.47
CA CYS A 223 -6.21 1.20 -14.75
C CYS A 223 -7.48 0.60 -15.35
N LYS A 224 -7.62 -0.73 -15.38
CA LYS A 224 -8.85 -1.41 -15.88
C LYS A 224 -10.08 -1.04 -15.04
N ALA A 225 -9.93 -1.03 -13.71
CA ALA A 225 -11.02 -0.66 -12.80
C ALA A 225 -11.46 0.80 -13.00
N CYS A 226 -10.50 1.71 -13.20
CA CYS A 226 -10.77 3.11 -13.51
C CYS A 226 -11.53 3.28 -14.83
N GLU A 227 -11.20 2.54 -15.89
CA GLU A 227 -11.96 2.59 -17.15
C GLU A 227 -13.41 2.18 -16.96
N TYR A 228 -13.68 1.15 -16.17
CA TYR A 228 -15.05 0.75 -15.86
C TYR A 228 -15.78 1.84 -15.06
N LEU A 229 -15.15 2.42 -14.04
CA LEU A 229 -15.74 3.52 -13.26
C LEU A 229 -16.09 4.72 -14.13
N ILE A 230 -15.15 5.18 -14.98
CA ILE A 230 -15.37 6.32 -15.88
C ILE A 230 -16.54 6.03 -16.82
N LYS A 231 -16.58 4.83 -17.43
CA LYS A 231 -17.67 4.47 -18.34
C LYS A 231 -19.02 4.43 -17.63
N MET A 232 -19.07 3.91 -16.39
CA MET A 232 -20.30 3.89 -15.60
C MET A 232 -20.76 5.30 -15.16
N GLU A 233 -19.83 6.20 -14.82
CA GLU A 233 -20.15 7.61 -14.51
C GLU A 233 -20.71 8.36 -15.72
N VAL A 234 -20.20 8.09 -16.93
CA VAL A 234 -20.69 8.71 -18.17
C VAL A 234 -22.04 8.10 -18.59
N GLN A 235 -22.14 6.77 -18.54
CA GLN A 235 -23.35 6.04 -18.88
C GLN A 235 -23.41 4.73 -18.11
N TYR A 236 -24.33 4.67 -17.14
CA TYR A 236 -24.51 3.49 -16.32
C TYR A 236 -24.88 2.27 -17.17
N ASN A 237 -24.26 1.13 -16.87
CA ASN A 237 -24.50 -0.15 -17.53
C ASN A 237 -24.26 -1.30 -16.55
N SER A 238 -25.29 -2.12 -16.30
CA SER A 238 -25.24 -3.24 -15.35
C SER A 238 -24.18 -4.30 -15.71
N ASN A 239 -23.86 -4.50 -16.99
CA ASN A 239 -22.78 -5.39 -17.41
C ASN A 239 -21.40 -4.80 -17.05
N LEU A 240 -21.21 -3.48 -17.15
CA LEU A 240 -19.98 -2.82 -16.70
C LEU A 240 -19.83 -2.93 -15.18
N GLU A 241 -20.92 -2.76 -14.44
CA GLU A 241 -20.93 -2.98 -12.99
C GLU A 241 -20.51 -4.41 -12.64
N LEU A 242 -21.11 -5.42 -13.28
CA LEU A 242 -20.74 -6.82 -13.07
C LEU A 242 -19.26 -7.09 -13.37
N LYS A 243 -18.71 -6.51 -14.45
CA LYS A 243 -17.28 -6.62 -14.79
C LYS A 243 -16.39 -5.96 -13.74
N PHE A 244 -16.77 -4.77 -13.26
CA PHE A 244 -16.06 -4.08 -12.19
C PHE A 244 -16.08 -4.90 -10.90
N VAL A 245 -17.24 -5.36 -10.45
CA VAL A 245 -17.39 -6.15 -9.22
C VAL A 245 -16.60 -7.45 -9.31
N LYS A 246 -16.64 -8.16 -10.45
CA LYS A 246 -15.83 -9.37 -10.68
C LYS A 246 -14.34 -9.06 -10.61
N LEU A 247 -13.88 -7.95 -11.21
CA LEU A 247 -12.48 -7.53 -11.15
C LEU A 247 -12.04 -7.30 -9.69
N ILE A 248 -12.80 -6.50 -8.92
CA ILE A 248 -12.47 -6.15 -7.53
C ILE A 248 -12.48 -7.38 -6.60
N LYS A 249 -13.45 -8.28 -6.77
CA LYS A 249 -13.58 -9.49 -5.93
C LYS A 249 -12.53 -10.54 -6.24
N ASN A 250 -12.28 -10.81 -7.52
CA ASN A 250 -11.45 -11.95 -7.93
C ASN A 250 -9.94 -11.62 -7.98
N ASN A 251 -9.55 -10.35 -7.82
CA ASN A 251 -8.16 -9.94 -7.89
C ASN A 251 -7.74 -9.29 -6.57
N LYS A 252 -6.80 -9.95 -5.87
CA LYS A 252 -6.12 -9.39 -4.69
C LYS A 252 -5.18 -8.25 -5.08
N TYR A 253 -4.55 -8.33 -6.25
CA TYR A 253 -3.55 -7.36 -6.74
C TYR A 253 -4.20 -6.21 -7.52
N ILE A 254 -4.75 -5.23 -6.81
CA ILE A 254 -5.26 -3.98 -7.40
C ILE A 254 -4.76 -2.79 -6.57
N ALA A 255 -4.04 -1.86 -7.21
CA ALA A 255 -3.61 -0.64 -6.55
C ALA A 255 -4.83 0.22 -6.18
N TYR A 256 -4.79 0.87 -5.01
CA TYR A 256 -5.87 1.72 -4.48
C TYR A 256 -7.26 1.05 -4.48
N LYS A 257 -7.33 -0.27 -4.26
CA LYS A 257 -8.59 -1.02 -4.17
C LYS A 257 -9.59 -0.37 -3.20
N TRP A 258 -9.11 0.07 -2.03
CA TRP A 258 -9.92 0.77 -1.04
C TRP A 258 -10.61 2.02 -1.59
N TRP A 259 -9.94 2.76 -2.49
CA TRP A 259 -10.45 3.98 -3.10
C TRP A 259 -11.45 3.64 -4.21
N LEU A 260 -11.16 2.64 -5.03
CA LEU A 260 -12.07 2.13 -6.07
C LEU A 260 -13.40 1.67 -5.45
N GLU A 261 -13.34 0.90 -4.36
CA GLU A 261 -14.53 0.46 -3.61
C GLU A 261 -15.33 1.64 -3.04
N LYS A 262 -14.64 2.66 -2.51
CA LYS A 262 -15.28 3.88 -2.01
C LYS A 262 -16.00 4.61 -3.14
N LYS A 263 -15.32 4.84 -4.27
CA LYS A 263 -15.89 5.54 -5.43
C LYS A 263 -17.08 4.80 -6.04
N PHE A 264 -16.97 3.49 -6.17
CA PHE A 264 -18.08 2.66 -6.63
C PHE A 264 -19.32 2.74 -5.72
N LYS A 265 -19.14 2.79 -4.40
CA LYS A 265 -20.25 3.02 -3.45
C LYS A 265 -20.88 4.40 -3.60
N GLU A 266 -20.08 5.43 -3.85
CA GLU A 266 -20.57 6.80 -4.10
C GLU A 266 -21.44 6.84 -5.36
N LEU A 267 -20.99 6.22 -6.46
CA LEU A 267 -21.73 6.10 -7.72
C LEU A 267 -23.10 5.43 -7.52
N ASN A 268 -23.12 4.23 -6.91
CA ASN A 268 -24.36 3.49 -6.69
C ASN A 268 -25.36 4.21 -5.76
N ASN A 269 -24.88 5.04 -4.84
CA ASN A 269 -25.76 5.85 -3.99
C ASN A 269 -26.39 7.02 -4.76
N ASN A 270 -25.67 7.62 -5.71
CA ASN A 270 -26.19 8.68 -6.56
C ASN A 270 -27.24 8.14 -7.54
N ASP A 271 -27.02 6.97 -8.13
CA ASP A 271 -27.99 6.34 -9.03
C ASP A 271 -29.30 5.96 -8.33
N LYS A 272 -29.22 5.47 -7.09
CA LYS A 272 -30.41 5.23 -6.26
C LYS A 272 -31.19 6.50 -5.92
N LYS A 273 -30.50 7.64 -5.80
CA LYS A 273 -31.16 8.95 -5.61
C LYS A 273 -31.82 9.40 -6.91
N ASN A 274 -31.12 9.33 -8.04
CA ASN A 274 -31.66 9.73 -9.34
C ASN A 274 -32.88 8.89 -9.75
N ASN A 275 -32.86 7.57 -9.50
CA ASN A 275 -34.01 6.69 -9.75
C ASN A 275 -35.21 6.93 -8.81
N LYS A 276 -35.03 7.60 -7.66
CA LYS A 276 -36.13 8.02 -6.78
C LYS A 276 -36.79 9.33 -7.23
N PHE A 277 -36.04 10.21 -7.89
CA PHE A 277 -36.58 11.48 -8.41
C PHE A 277 -37.35 11.31 -9.73
N ILE A 278 -37.06 10.25 -10.51
CA ILE A 278 -37.77 9.95 -11.77
C ILE A 278 -39.11 9.20 -11.52
N ARG A 279 -39.42 8.84 -10.26
CA ARG A 279 -40.65 8.12 -9.86
C ARG A 279 -41.63 8.98 -9.04
N LYS A 280 -41.58 10.30 -9.15
CA LYS A 280 -42.58 11.21 -8.59
C LYS A 280 -43.16 12.09 -9.68
#